data_AF-A0A5T2BZN4-F1
#
_entry.id   AF-A0A5T2BZN4-F1
#
_cell.length_a   1.000
_cell.length_b   1.000
_cell.length_c   1.000
_cell.angle_alpha   90.00
_cell.angle_beta   90.00
_cell.angle_gamma   90.00
#
_symmetry.space_group_name_H-M   'P 1'
#
loop_
_entity.id
_entity.type
_entity.pdbx_description
1 polymer ?
#
loop_
_entity_poly.entity_id
_entity_poly.type
_entity_poly.pdbx_seq_one_letter_code
_entity_poly.pdbx_strand_id
1 'polypeptide(L)' 'MKILLLIGDITIGGGAERVVINLANALFELKYNVKIFSFYKQGQDIAYELNENIKIDYLYHKSKTDVKKEKPLYK' A
#
# COMPACT_ATOMS: atom_id res chain seq x y z
N MET A 1 -10.80 -15.34 -8.15
CA MET A 1 -10.90 -14.81 -6.78
C MET A 1 -10.23 -13.44 -6.72
N LYS A 2 -10.74 -12.50 -5.89
CA LYS A 2 -10.14 -11.16 -5.71
C LYS A 2 -9.44 -11.10 -4.35
N ILE A 3 -8.25 -10.53 -4.30
CA ILE A 3 -7.43 -10.41 -3.10
C ILE A 3 -7.05 -8.95 -2.90
N LEU A 4 -7.30 -8.43 -1.69
CA LEU A 4 -6.91 -7.09 -1.27
C LEU A 4 -5.87 -7.20 -0.16
N LEU A 5 -4.68 -6.66 -0.39
CA LEU A 5 -3.62 -6.60 0.62
C LEU A 5 -3.63 -5.22 1.28
N LEU A 6 -3.88 -5.18 2.59
CA LEU A 6 -3.88 -3.96 3.38
C LEU A 6 -2.50 -3.73 4.00
N ILE A 7 -2.00 -2.51 3.93
CA ILE A 7 -0.73 -2.14 4.56
C ILE A 7 -0.79 -0.72 5.11
N GLY A 8 0.02 -0.45 6.14
CA GLY A 8 0.14 0.88 6.74
C GLY A 8 0.59 1.93 5.73
N ASP A 9 1.78 1.75 5.17
CA ASP A 9 2.30 2.61 4.10
C ASP A 9 3.16 1.78 3.16
N ILE A 10 2.76 1.62 1.89
CA ILE A 10 3.52 0.82 0.92
C ILE A 10 4.75 1.56 0.37
N THR A 11 4.87 2.87 0.63
CA THR A 11 5.93 3.72 0.09
C THR A 11 7.15 3.85 1.00
N ILE A 12 7.10 3.26 2.21
CA ILE A 12 8.27 3.21 3.09
C ILE A 12 9.13 1.99 2.75
N GLY A 13 10.44 2.11 2.95
CA GLY A 13 11.35 0.98 2.80
C GLY A 13 11.39 0.14 4.07
N GLY A 14 10.90 -1.10 4.01
CA GLY A 14 10.86 -1.99 5.17
C GLY A 14 10.55 -3.45 4.83
N GLY A 15 10.60 -4.30 5.85
CA GLY A 15 10.40 -5.74 5.69
C GLY A 15 8.96 -6.11 5.33
N ALA A 16 7.97 -5.40 5.90
CA ALA A 16 6.56 -5.67 5.64
C ALA A 16 6.18 -5.30 4.20
N GLU A 17 6.68 -4.17 3.71
CA GLU A 17 6.44 -3.66 2.37
C GLU A 17 7.05 -4.61 1.33
N ARG A 18 8.27 -5.09 1.57
CA ARG A 18 8.89 -6.11 0.73
C ARG A 18 8.07 -7.38 0.64
N VAL A 19 7.56 -7.87 1.77
CA VAL A 19 6.73 -9.09 1.80
C VAL A 19 5.42 -8.88 1.05
N VAL A 20 4.75 -7.74 1.25
CA VAL A 20 3.49 -7.42 0.56
C VAL A 20 3.68 -7.33 -0.95
N ILE A 21 4.74 -6.66 -1.42
CA ILE A 21 5.06 -6.57 -2.85
C ILE A 21 5.32 -7.96 -3.44
N ASN A 22 6.19 -8.75 -2.80
CA ASN A 22 6.52 -10.10 -3.28
C ASN A 22 5.28 -11.00 -3.32
N LEU A 23 4.45 -10.93 -2.27
CA LEU A 23 3.21 -11.70 -2.21
C LEU A 23 2.22 -11.24 -3.30
N ALA A 24 2.09 -9.94 -3.53
CA ALA A 24 1.21 -9.41 -4.56
C ALA A 24 1.60 -9.91 -5.96
N ASN A 25 2.89 -9.84 -6.28
CA ASN A 25 3.43 -10.34 -7.56
C ASN A 25 3.18 -11.84 -7.71
N ALA A 26 3.52 -12.66 -6.70
CA ALA A 26 3.31 -14.11 -6.75
C ALA A 26 1.82 -14.48 -6.92
N LEU A 27 0.91 -13.79 -6.22
CA LEU A 27 -0.53 -14.02 -6.38
C LEU A 27 -1.02 -13.60 -7.77
N PHE A 28 -0.47 -12.52 -8.34
CA PHE A 28 -0.81 -12.10 -9.70
C PHE A 28 -0.35 -13.11 -10.75
N GLU A 29 0.85 -13.70 -10.59
CA GLU A 29 1.35 -14.77 -11.46
C GLU A 29 0.44 -16.00 -11.45
N LEU A 30 -0.12 -16.34 -10.28
CA LEU A 30 -1.13 -17.37 -10.09
C LEU A 30 -2.53 -16.99 -10.64
N LYS A 31 -2.64 -15.91 -11.41
CA LYS A 31 -3.85 -15.41 -12.06
C LYS A 31 -4.96 -14.93 -11.10
N TYR A 32 -4.60 -14.60 -9.86
CA TYR A 32 -5.52 -13.88 -8.97
C TYR A 32 -5.63 -12.41 -9.37
N ASN A 33 -6.79 -11.83 -9.12
CA ASN A 33 -6.97 -10.37 -9.24
C ASN A 33 -6.52 -9.74 -7.91
N VAL A 34 -5.36 -9.10 -7.92
CA VAL A 34 -4.70 -8.56 -6.74
C VAL A 34 -4.74 -7.03 -6.77
N LYS A 35 -5.00 -6.44 -5.61
CA LYS A 35 -4.88 -5.00 -5.36
C LYS A 35 -4.21 -4.76 -4.01
N ILE A 36 -3.41 -3.71 -3.91
CA ILE A 36 -2.85 -3.22 -2.65
C ILE A 36 -3.62 -1.97 -2.23
N PHE A 37 -3.93 -1.87 -0.94
CA PHE A 37 -4.52 -0.68 -0.36
C PHE A 37 -3.67 -0.21 0.83
N SER A 38 -3.06 0.96 0.65
CA SER A 38 -2.16 1.58 1.60
C SER A 38 -2.90 2.65 2.40
N PHE A 39 -2.77 2.65 3.73
CA PHE A 39 -3.45 3.66 4.54
C PHE A 39 -2.84 5.04 4.43
N TYR A 40 -1.52 5.11 4.28
CA TYR A 40 -0.75 6.35 4.22
C TYR A 40 0.15 6.34 2.98
N LYS A 41 0.68 7.52 2.64
CA LYS A 41 1.66 7.71 1.58
C LYS A 41 2.69 8.76 2.02
N GLN A 42 3.76 8.30 2.66
CA GLN A 42 4.86 9.14 3.12
C GLN A 42 5.93 9.34 2.03
N GLY A 43 6.30 8.27 1.31
CA GLY A 43 7.25 8.31 0.21
C GLY A 43 6.63 8.78 -1.10
N GLN A 44 7.47 9.25 -2.04
CA GLN A 44 7.01 9.58 -3.39
C GLN A 44 6.68 8.31 -4.19
N ASP A 45 7.60 7.35 -4.17
CA ASP A 45 7.55 6.09 -4.89
C ASP A 45 7.60 4.87 -3.94
N ILE A 46 7.24 3.70 -4.47
CA ILE A 46 7.39 2.44 -3.75
C ILE A 46 8.86 1.98 -3.74
N ALA A 47 9.28 1.36 -2.64
CA ALA A 47 10.68 0.95 -2.45
C ALA A 47 11.09 -0.31 -3.21
N TYR A 48 10.12 -1.07 -3.75
CA TYR A 48 10.33 -2.37 -4.38
C TYR A 48 9.51 -2.49 -5.67
N GLU A 49 9.97 -3.31 -6.60
CA GLU A 49 9.35 -3.49 -7.92
C GLU A 49 8.01 -4.24 -7.82
N LEU A 50 6.94 -3.60 -8.30
CA LEU A 50 5.61 -4.17 -8.39
C LEU A 50 5.22 -4.32 -9.85
N ASN A 51 4.56 -5.43 -10.19
CA ASN A 51 3.97 -5.59 -11.52
C ASN A 51 3.02 -4.43 -11.84
N GLU A 52 3.22 -3.76 -12.98
CA GLU A 52 2.49 -2.55 -13.39
C GLU A 52 0.96 -2.75 -13.49
N ASN A 53 0.50 -4.00 -13.63
CA ASN A 53 -0.92 -4.33 -13.69
C ASN A 53 -1.58 -4.41 -12.30
N ILE A 54 -0.80 -4.46 -11.22
CA ILE A 54 -1.31 -4.49 -9.85
C ILE A 54 -1.53 -3.04 -9.40
N LYS A 55 -2.78 -2.71 -9.09
CA LYS A 55 -3.15 -1.36 -8.64
C LYS A 55 -2.85 -1.17 -7.16
N ILE A 56 -2.42 0.05 -6.83
CA ILE A 56 -2.28 0.54 -5.47
C ILE A 56 -3.27 1.69 -5.27
N ASP A 57 -4.14 1.57 -4.28
CA ASP A 57 -4.98 2.67 -3.81
C ASP A 57 -4.48 3.18 -2.45
N TYR A 58 -4.73 4.46 -2.17
CA TYR A 58 -4.31 5.11 -0.93
C TYR A 58 -5.52 5.70 -0.21
N LEU A 59 -5.62 5.50 1.12
CA LEU A 59 -6.62 6.19 1.94
C LEU A 59 -6.24 7.65 2.16
N TYR A 60 -5.00 7.90 2.57
CA TYR A 60 -4.44 9.24 2.72
C TYR A 60 -3.20 9.41 1.85
N HIS A 61 -3.17 10.46 1.05
CA HIS A 61 -1.99 10.89 0.29
C HIS A 61 -1.01 11.70 1.16
N LYS A 62 -0.84 11.29 2.43
CA LYS A 62 -0.06 11.95 3.46
C LYS A 62 0.58 10.92 4.38
N SER A 63 1.60 11.33 5.14
CA SER A 63 2.18 10.48 6.18
C SER A 63 1.19 10.28 7.35
N LYS A 64 1.37 9.18 8.09
CA LYS A 64 0.61 8.92 9.33
C LYS A 64 0.74 10.04 10.35
N THR A 65 1.91 10.66 10.43
CA THR A 65 2.19 11.75 11.37
C THR A 65 1.42 13.01 11.00
N ASP A 66 1.27 13.29 9.71
CA ASP A 66 0.54 14.48 9.26
C ASP A 66 -0.97 14.30 9.41
N VAL A 67 -1.49 13.10 9.12
CA VAL A 67 -2.91 12.78 9.38
C VAL A 67 -3.25 12.90 10.87
N LYS A 68 -2.34 12.51 11.78
CA LYS A 68 -2.55 12.66 13.23
C LYS A 68 -2.56 14.11 13.72
N LYS A 69 -1.88 15.03 13.02
CA LYS A 69 -1.88 16.47 13.36
C LYS A 69 -3.18 17.14 12.95
N GLU A 70 -3.91 16.58 11.99
CA GLU A 70 -5.23 17.05 11.62
C GLU A 70 -6.19 16.73 12.77
N LYS A 71 -6.77 17.77 13.38
CA LYS A 71 -7.78 17.60 14.42
C LYS A 71 -8.91 16.72 13.86
N PRO A 72 -9.41 15.71 14.60
CA PRO A 72 -10.57 14.98 14.16
C PRO A 72 -11.71 15.98 13.92
N LEU A 73 -12.34 15.89 12.74
CA LEU A 73 -13.43 16.77 12.31
C LEU A 73 -14.72 16.61 13.13
N TYR A 74 -14.72 15.74 14.14
CA TYR A 74 -15.86 15.49 15.01
C TYR A 74 -15.60 16.13 16.38
N LYS A 75 -16.41 17.15 16.67
CA LYS A 75 -16.60 17.75 18.01
C LYS A 75 -17.46 16.84 18.86
#